data_AF-A0A7C1N5Z9-F1
#
_entry.id   AF-A0A7C1N5Z9-F1
#
_cell.length_a   1.000
_cell.length_b   1.000
_cell.length_c   1.000
_cell.angle_alpha   90.00
_cell.angle_beta   90.00
_cell.angle_gamma   90.00
#
_symmetry.space_group_name_H-M   'P 1'
#
loop_
_entity.id
_entity.type
_entity.pdbx_description
1 polymer ?
#
loop_
_entity_poly.entity_id
_entity_poly.type
_entity_poly.pdbx_seq_one_letter_code
_entity_poly.pdbx_strand_id
1 'polypeptide(L)' 'MDSLNDILLERLKMRGIAPSTIPRFIKDLTGTLAFDPQSNLSEINRRMHLLGWYDVEVDEHTFQLVLATV' A
#
# COMPACT_ATOMS: atom_id res chain seq x y z
N MET A 1 -3.83 18.13 -13.86
CA MET A 1 -2.74 17.13 -13.78
C MET A 1 -2.85 16.55 -12.39
N ASP A 2 -3.42 15.36 -12.27
CA ASP A 2 -3.45 14.68 -10.98
C ASP A 2 -2.04 14.29 -10.59
N SER A 3 -1.68 14.53 -9.34
CA SER A 3 -0.39 14.08 -8.82
C SER A 3 -0.41 12.56 -8.66
N LEU A 4 0.76 11.91 -8.67
CA LEU A 4 0.88 10.48 -8.37
C LEU A 4 0.21 10.11 -7.03
N ASN A 5 0.24 11.04 -6.07
CA ASN A 5 -0.48 10.93 -4.80
C ASN A 5 -2.00 10.86 -4.98
N ASP A 6 -2.59 11.68 -5.85
CA ASP A 6 -4.04 11.68 -6.10
C ASP A 6 -4.47 10.36 -6.73
N ILE A 7 -3.70 9.86 -7.70
CA ILE A 7 -3.95 8.56 -8.36
C ILE A 7 -3.85 7.41 -7.34
N LEU A 8 -2.84 7.43 -6.47
CA LEU A 8 -2.69 6.44 -5.40
C LEU A 8 -3.87 6.50 -4.41
N LEU A 9 -4.26 7.70 -3.99
CA LEU A 9 -5.39 7.91 -3.09
C LEU A 9 -6.69 7.38 -3.67
N GLU A 10 -7.01 7.69 -4.93
CA GLU A 10 -8.21 7.17 -5.59
C GLU A 10 -8.19 5.66 -5.71
N ARG A 11 -7.04 5.07 -6.07
CA ARG A 11 -6.90 3.61 -6.18
C ARG A 11 -7.13 2.91 -4.85
N LEU A 12 -6.56 3.42 -3.77
CA LEU A 12 -6.73 2.86 -2.43
C LEU A 12 -8.20 2.98 -1.97
N LYS A 13 -8.87 4.09 -2.28
CA LYS A 13 -10.32 4.24 -2.03
C LYS A 13 -11.15 3.21 -2.80
N MET A 14 -10.85 2.99 -4.09
CA MET A 14 -11.54 1.98 -4.91
C MET A 14 -11.35 0.55 -4.39
N ARG A 15 -10.30 0.28 -3.63
CA ARG A 15 -10.05 -1.01 -2.96
C ARG A 15 -10.73 -1.15 -1.60
N GLY A 16 -11.56 -0.19 -1.20
CA GLY A 16 -12.27 -0.22 0.07
C GLY A 16 -11.47 0.32 1.26
N ILE A 17 -10.29 0.91 1.03
CA ILE A 17 -9.57 1.61 2.10
C ILE A 17 -10.26 2.93 2.37
N ALA A 18 -10.70 3.12 3.61
CA ALA A 18 -11.26 4.38 4.06
C ALA A 18 -10.22 5.51 3.89
N PRO A 19 -10.60 6.68 3.36
CA PRO A 19 -9.67 7.80 3.17
C PRO A 19 -8.89 8.20 4.44
N SER A 20 -9.52 8.04 5.61
CA SER A 20 -8.93 8.32 6.92
C SER A 20 -7.84 7.33 7.33
N THR A 21 -7.83 6.12 6.76
CA THR A 21 -6.87 5.07 7.10
C THR A 21 -5.77 4.90 6.05
N ILE A 22 -5.91 5.52 4.86
CA ILE A 22 -4.89 5.53 3.80
C ILE A 22 -3.50 5.98 4.30
N PRO A 23 -3.35 7.06 5.09
CA PRO A 23 -2.03 7.46 5.58
C PRO A 23 -1.36 6.37 6.45
N ARG A 24 -2.16 5.65 7.26
CA ARG A 24 -1.67 4.52 8.04
C ARG A 24 -1.29 3.35 7.13
N PHE A 25 -2.10 3.04 6.13
CA PHE A 25 -1.81 1.99 5.16
C PHE A 25 -0.47 2.21 4.45
N ILE A 26 -0.24 3.43 3.94
CA ILE A 26 1.01 3.79 3.27
C ILE A 26 2.20 3.66 4.24
N LYS A 27 2.03 4.08 5.51
CA LYS A 27 3.08 3.97 6.53
C LYS A 27 3.42 2.51 6.86
N ASP A 28 2.41 1.66 7.00
CA ASP A 28 2.58 0.24 7.31
C ASP A 28 3.23 -0.51 6.14
N LEU A 29 2.82 -0.17 4.91
CA LEU A 29 3.40 -0.71 3.70
C LEU A 29 4.87 -0.30 3.57
N THR A 30 5.17 1.00 3.66
CA THR A 30 6.55 1.50 3.55
C THR A 30 7.45 0.97 4.66
N GLY A 31 6.93 0.81 5.89
CA GLY A 31 7.63 0.13 6.98
C GLY A 31 7.93 -1.34 6.68
N THR A 32 6.99 -2.04 6.05
CA THR A 32 7.18 -3.43 5.60
C THR A 32 8.29 -3.53 4.54
N LEU A 33 8.33 -2.59 3.59
CA LEU A 33 9.36 -2.53 2.54
C LEU A 33 10.74 -2.20 3.10
N ALA A 34 10.81 -1.28 4.07
CA ALA A 34 12.06 -0.90 4.71
C ALA A 34 12.67 -2.06 5.52
N PHE A 35 11.83 -2.92 6.09
CA PHE A 35 12.29 -4.08 6.85
C PHE A 35 12.86 -5.19 5.96
N ASP A 36 12.25 -5.46 4.81
CA ASP A 36 12.73 -6.46 3.86
C ASP A 36 12.58 -5.98 2.40
N PRO A 37 13.64 -5.39 1.83
CA PRO A 37 13.62 -4.86 0.46
C PRO A 37 13.56 -5.93 -0.62
N GLN A 38 13.76 -7.22 -0.29
CA GLN A 38 13.72 -8.34 -1.23
C GLN A 38 12.42 -9.16 -1.08
N SER A 39 11.52 -8.73 -0.19
CA SER A 39 10.22 -9.39 -0.01
C SER A 39 9.42 -9.33 -1.31
N ASN A 40 8.87 -10.48 -1.70
CA ASN A 40 7.89 -10.57 -2.79
C ASN A 40 6.51 -10.08 -2.33
N LEU A 41 5.62 -9.79 -3.28
CA LEU A 41 4.26 -9.29 -3.01
C LEU A 41 3.46 -10.21 -2.06
N SER A 42 3.64 -11.53 -2.14
CA SER A 42 2.94 -12.47 -1.26
C SER A 42 3.33 -12.30 0.20
N GLU A 43 4.62 -12.11 0.49
CA GLU A 43 5.10 -11.87 1.85
C GLU A 43 4.72 -10.46 2.34
N ILE A 44 4.73 -9.46 1.45
CA ILE A 44 4.22 -8.12 1.77
C ILE A 44 2.74 -8.19 2.16
N ASN A 45 1.89 -8.84 1.35
CA ASN A 45 0.46 -9.00 1.65
C ASN A 45 0.23 -9.77 2.95
N ARG A 46 0.99 -10.85 3.17
CA ARG A 46 0.93 -11.59 4.43
C ARG A 46 1.22 -10.70 5.64
N ARG A 47 2.22 -9.83 5.56
CA ARG A 47 2.56 -8.89 6.64
C ARG A 47 1.52 -7.80 6.81
N MET A 48 1.00 -7.26 5.71
CA MET A 48 -0.10 -6.30 5.74
C MET A 48 -1.34 -6.91 6.41
N HIS A 49 -1.66 -8.18 6.14
CA HIS A 49 -2.72 -8.90 6.83
C HIS A 49 -2.42 -9.03 8.34
N LEU A 50 -1.19 -9.35 8.74
CA LEU A 50 -0.80 -9.39 10.17
C LEU A 50 -0.95 -8.03 10.88
N LEU A 51 -0.89 -6.93 10.14
CA LEU A 51 -1.12 -5.56 10.63
C LEU A 51 -2.61 -5.16 10.67
N GLY A 52 -3.50 -6.03 10.21
CA GLY A 52 -4.95 -5.81 10.22
C GLY A 52 -5.57 -5.48 8.86
N TRP A 53 -4.78 -5.47 7.78
CA TRP A 53 -5.24 -5.14 6.43
C TRP A 53 -5.77 -6.37 5.67
N TYR A 54 -6.63 -7.17 6.30
CA TYR A 54 -7.08 -8.47 5.77
C TYR A 54 -7.87 -8.40 4.46
N ASP A 55 -8.60 -7.31 4.25
CA ASP A 55 -9.50 -7.13 3.10
C ASP A 55 -8.80 -6.46 1.90
N VAL A 56 -7.49 -6.19 2.00
CA VAL A 56 -6.76 -5.37 1.04
C VAL A 56 -5.48 -6.07 0.61
N GLU A 57 -5.44 -6.42 -0.68
CA GLU A 57 -4.20 -6.89 -1.30
C GLU A 57 -3.50 -5.77 -2.08
N VAL A 58 -2.20 -5.64 -1.81
CA VAL A 58 -1.23 -4.87 -2.58
C VAL A 58 -0.88 -5.67 -3.84
N ASP A 59 -1.31 -5.17 -4.99
CA ASP A 59 -0.86 -5.66 -6.28
C ASP A 59 0.40 -4.93 -6.75
N GLU A 60 1.01 -5.44 -7.82
CA GLU A 60 2.25 -4.89 -8.37
C GLU A 60 2.12 -3.42 -8.77
N HIS A 61 0.97 -3.02 -9.33
CA HIS A 61 0.72 -1.63 -9.72
C HIS A 61 0.63 -0.70 -8.50
N THR A 62 -0.06 -1.11 -7.44
CA THR A 62 -0.19 -0.34 -6.20
C THR A 62 1.17 -0.23 -5.51
N PHE A 63 1.93 -1.33 -5.52
CA PHE A 63 3.30 -1.35 -5.02
C PHE A 63 4.22 -0.38 -5.77
N GLN A 64 4.21 -0.40 -7.10
CA GLN A 64 5.01 0.52 -7.92
C GLN A 64 4.58 1.98 -7.73
N LEU A 65 3.27 2.25 -7.61
CA LEU A 65 2.77 3.59 -7.31
C LEU A 65 3.27 4.08 -5.96
N VAL A 66 3.21 3.26 -4.91
CA VAL A 66 3.72 3.62 -3.58
C VAL A 66 5.22 3.92 -3.68
N LEU A 67 6.02 3.06 -4.30
CA LEU A 67 7.47 3.28 -4.49
C LEU A 67 7.78 4.56 -5.28
N ALA A 68 6.97 4.92 -6.26
CA ALA A 68 7.15 6.15 -7.03
C ALA A 68 6.76 7.44 -6.28
N THR A 69 6.13 7.29 -5.11
CA THR A 69 5.56 8.40 -4.34
C THR A 69 6.27 8.64 -3.00
N VAL A 70 7.09 7.68 -2.53
CA VAL A 70 7.98 7.82 -1.36
C VAL A 70 9.38 8.31 -1.68
#